data_AF-A0A522UV15-F1
#
_entry.id   AF-A0A522UV15-F1
#
_cell.length_a   1.000
_cell.length_b   1.000
_cell.length_c   1.000
_cell.angle_alpha   90.00
_cell.angle_beta   90.00
_cell.angle_gamma   90.00
#
_symmetry.space_group_name_H-M   'P 1'
#
loop_
_entity.id
_entity.type
_entity.pdbx_description
1 polymer ?
#
loop_
_entity_poly.entity_id
_entity_poly.type
_entity_poly.pdbx_seq_one_letter_code
_entity_poly.pdbx_strand_id
1 'polypeptide(L)'
;MLQTLTKNAFPEIISSTLYAVDAGVLHYVYVGRNAWHSIWVTLYSEGCMHLSLESAKQYAERNRTQGSVFNIKELPCLILRSEGGSVFVTQINTQHPLKDYLATAVRSEPGRNLVLIENARNCYLEKGAQMQGAVLSFAWNSRFWEKDQPSNNSVIVVASNDPEEKAQRILSQEFQLRVSRSYGRNYLLGWREMQTKISAESVVRLAAPFA
;
A
#
# COMPACT_ATOMS: atom_id res chain seq x y z
N MET A 1 12.73 -0.17 -3.27
CA MET A 1 11.58 0.12 -4.15
C MET A 1 10.75 -1.14 -4.16
N LEU A 2 9.44 -1.04 -3.91
CA LEU A 2 8.57 -2.20 -3.87
C LEU A 2 8.01 -2.49 -5.26
N GLN A 3 7.67 -3.75 -5.52
CA GLN A 3 7.05 -4.17 -6.78
C GLN A 3 5.63 -4.67 -6.55
N THR A 4 4.75 -4.54 -7.54
CA THR A 4 3.41 -5.12 -7.48
C THR A 4 3.51 -6.62 -7.27
N LEU A 5 2.78 -7.12 -6.28
CA LEU A 5 2.76 -8.54 -5.97
C LEU A 5 2.09 -9.32 -7.11
N THR A 6 2.84 -10.23 -7.73
CA THR A 6 2.30 -11.22 -8.67
C THR A 6 2.84 -12.59 -8.31
N LYS A 7 2.06 -13.64 -8.58
CA LYS A 7 2.45 -15.03 -8.28
C LYS A 7 3.78 -15.42 -8.93
N ASN A 8 4.05 -14.90 -10.13
CA ASN A 8 5.27 -15.22 -10.86
C ASN A 8 6.50 -14.47 -10.34
N ALA A 9 6.33 -13.23 -9.87
CA ALA A 9 7.44 -12.44 -9.33
C ALA A 9 7.80 -12.82 -7.89
N PHE A 10 6.83 -13.31 -7.12
CA PHE A 10 6.99 -13.60 -5.68
C PHE A 10 6.42 -14.99 -5.30
N PRO A 11 6.90 -16.09 -5.91
CA PRO A 11 6.35 -17.41 -5.67
C PRO A 11 6.52 -17.86 -4.21
N GLU A 12 7.68 -17.59 -3.61
CA GLU A 12 8.02 -17.99 -2.23
C GLU A 12 7.10 -17.33 -1.21
N ILE A 13 6.86 -16.02 -1.35
CA ILE A 13 5.89 -15.27 -0.54
C ILE A 13 4.51 -15.91 -0.65
N ILE A 14 4.00 -16.17 -1.87
CA ILE A 14 2.65 -16.70 -2.06
C ILE A 14 2.47 -18.10 -1.44
N SER A 15 3.50 -18.95 -1.50
CA SER A 15 3.48 -20.31 -0.92
C SER A 15 3.71 -20.37 0.59
N SER A 16 4.09 -19.25 1.20
CA SER A 16 4.47 -19.20 2.62
C SER A 16 3.26 -18.97 3.55
N THR A 17 3.52 -19.05 4.85
CA THR A 17 2.55 -18.71 5.89
C THR A 17 2.88 -17.40 6.58
N LEU A 18 1.84 -16.66 6.93
CA LEU A 18 1.90 -15.45 7.73
C LEU A 18 2.41 -15.75 9.14
N TYR A 19 3.43 -15.03 9.63
CA TYR A 19 3.87 -15.15 11.03
C TYR A 19 3.61 -13.88 11.86
N ALA A 20 3.51 -12.72 11.22
CA ALA A 20 3.23 -11.45 11.88
C ALA A 20 2.49 -10.47 10.96
N VAL A 21 1.78 -9.53 11.58
CA VAL A 21 1.15 -8.39 10.91
C VAL A 21 1.56 -7.12 11.61
N ASP A 22 2.20 -6.20 10.89
CA ASP A 22 2.61 -4.89 11.43
C ASP A 22 1.86 -3.75 10.74
N ALA A 23 1.94 -2.57 11.37
CA ALA A 23 1.56 -1.30 10.76
C ALA A 23 2.81 -0.49 10.42
N GLY A 24 2.89 0.02 9.19
CA GLY A 24 4.01 0.85 8.73
C GLY A 24 3.60 1.99 7.81
N VAL A 25 4.60 2.69 7.30
CA VAL A 25 4.45 3.83 6.39
C VAL A 25 5.08 3.54 5.03
N LEU A 26 4.31 3.77 3.97
CA LEU A 26 4.80 3.82 2.58
C LEU A 26 4.91 5.27 2.11
N HIS A 27 5.88 5.51 1.24
CA HIS A 27 6.07 6.76 0.52
C HIS A 27 5.62 6.54 -0.92
N TYR A 28 4.44 7.04 -1.25
CA TYR A 28 3.83 6.96 -2.56
C TYR A 28 4.26 8.15 -3.42
N VAL A 29 4.97 7.89 -4.50
CA VAL A 29 5.37 8.90 -5.49
C VAL A 29 4.34 8.97 -6.61
N TYR A 30 3.82 10.14 -6.91
CA TYR A 30 2.97 10.36 -8.08
C TYR A 30 3.22 11.71 -8.73
N VAL A 31 2.99 11.79 -10.04
CA VAL A 31 3.13 13.04 -10.80
C VAL A 31 1.78 13.73 -10.86
N GLY A 32 1.75 15.02 -10.49
CA GLY A 32 0.57 15.86 -10.67
C GLY A 32 0.67 16.69 -11.95
N ARG A 33 -0.39 16.76 -12.76
CA ARG A 33 -0.61 17.78 -13.80
C ARG A 33 -1.85 18.61 -13.46
N ASN A 34 -1.71 19.94 -13.35
CA ASN A 34 -2.84 20.84 -13.08
C ASN A 34 -3.98 20.55 -14.08
N ALA A 35 -5.06 19.94 -13.62
CA ALA A 35 -6.27 19.74 -14.40
C ALA A 35 -7.26 20.88 -14.08
N TRP A 36 -7.81 21.50 -15.11
CA TRP A 36 -8.96 22.39 -14.99
C TRP A 36 -10.13 21.52 -14.46
N HIS A 37 -10.73 21.91 -13.33
CA HIS A 37 -11.72 21.16 -12.52
C HIS A 37 -11.16 20.13 -11.51
N SER A 38 -10.37 20.60 -10.53
CA SER A 38 -10.26 20.23 -9.09
C SER A 38 -10.42 18.78 -8.56
N ILE A 39 -10.65 17.74 -9.36
CA ILE A 39 -10.72 16.34 -8.93
C ILE A 39 -9.46 15.63 -9.39
N TRP A 40 -8.54 15.44 -8.46
CA TRP A 40 -7.29 14.73 -8.68
C TRP A 40 -7.46 13.26 -8.34
N VAL A 41 -7.66 12.41 -9.35
CA VAL A 41 -7.50 10.97 -9.18
C VAL A 41 -6.04 10.63 -9.45
N THR A 42 -5.33 10.14 -8.44
CA THR A 42 -3.94 9.68 -8.62
C THR A 42 -3.95 8.26 -9.16
N LEU A 43 -3.21 8.01 -10.24
CA LEU A 43 -3.05 6.69 -10.83
C LEU A 43 -1.82 6.00 -10.21
N TYR A 44 -1.99 4.73 -9.85
CA TYR A 44 -0.87 3.88 -9.46
C TYR A 44 0.02 3.60 -10.68
N SER A 45 1.33 3.54 -10.44
CA SER A 45 2.32 3.13 -11.43
C SER A 45 3.32 2.19 -10.79
N GLU A 46 3.83 1.21 -11.54
CA GLU A 46 4.79 0.23 -11.03
C GLU A 46 6.03 0.92 -10.45
N GLY A 47 6.50 0.44 -9.29
CA GLY A 47 7.70 0.97 -8.63
C GLY A 47 7.51 2.31 -7.90
N CYS A 48 6.30 2.86 -7.83
CA CYS A 48 6.06 4.16 -7.21
C CYS A 48 5.94 4.14 -5.68
N MET A 49 6.03 2.95 -5.06
CA MET A 49 5.91 2.75 -3.62
C MET A 49 7.29 2.48 -2.99
N HIS A 50 7.63 3.25 -1.96
CA HIS A 50 8.93 3.20 -1.31
C HIS A 50 8.81 3.13 0.22
N LEU A 51 9.76 2.47 0.86
CA LEU A 51 9.80 2.34 2.32
C LEU A 51 10.50 3.51 3.02
N SER A 52 11.31 4.27 2.28
CA SER A 52 12.00 5.45 2.79
C SER A 52 11.74 6.66 1.91
N LEU A 53 11.69 7.82 2.57
CA LEU A 53 11.60 9.11 1.89
C LEU A 53 12.78 9.33 0.94
N GLU A 54 13.98 8.89 1.32
CA GLU A 54 15.17 9.03 0.47
C GLU A 54 15.01 8.24 -0.84
N SER A 55 14.57 6.99 -0.77
CA SER A 55 14.33 6.17 -1.97
C SER A 55 13.26 6.81 -2.87
N ALA A 56 12.20 7.38 -2.29
CA ALA A 56 11.16 8.09 -3.02
C ALA A 56 11.69 9.37 -3.70
N LYS A 57 12.55 10.14 -3.02
CA LYS A 57 13.21 11.34 -3.58
C LYS A 57 14.15 10.96 -4.74
N GLN A 58 14.96 9.93 -4.57
CA GLN A 58 15.84 9.42 -5.63
C GLN A 58 15.03 8.95 -6.85
N TYR A 59 13.90 8.28 -6.64
CA TYR A 59 13.00 7.89 -7.73
C TYR A 59 12.46 9.12 -8.49
N ALA A 60 12.02 10.16 -7.77
CA ALA A 60 11.55 11.39 -8.40
C ALA A 60 12.64 12.08 -9.24
N GLU A 61 13.89 12.09 -8.76
CA GLU A 61 15.03 12.65 -9.51
C GLU A 61 15.34 11.87 -10.78
N ARG A 62 15.40 10.53 -10.68
CA ARG A 62 15.71 9.68 -11.84
C ARG A 62 14.65 9.79 -12.94
N ASN A 63 13.40 10.01 -12.55
CA ASN A 63 12.28 10.13 -13.48
C ASN A 63 11.99 11.59 -13.88
N ARG A 64 12.82 12.55 -13.46
CA ARG A 64 12.59 13.97 -13.70
C ARG A 64 12.70 14.32 -15.18
N THR A 65 11.57 14.74 -15.76
CA THR A 65 11.51 15.34 -17.09
C THR A 65 11.09 16.82 -17.00
N GLN A 66 11.29 17.59 -18.08
CA GLN A 66 10.89 19.00 -18.12
C GLN A 66 9.40 19.16 -17.81
N GLY A 67 9.08 20.04 -16.85
CA GLY A 67 7.69 20.33 -16.46
C GLY A 67 7.06 19.34 -15.48
N SER A 68 7.78 18.30 -15.04
CA SER A 68 7.25 17.35 -14.06
C SER A 68 7.17 17.94 -12.65
N VAL A 69 6.04 17.73 -11.99
CA VAL A 69 5.85 18.01 -10.56
C VAL A 69 5.53 16.69 -9.85
N PHE A 70 6.48 16.23 -9.04
CA PHE A 70 6.35 15.04 -8.23
C PHE A 70 5.72 15.37 -6.88
N ASN A 71 4.97 14.42 -6.37
CA ASN A 71 4.39 14.42 -5.04
C ASN A 71 4.86 13.15 -4.34
N ILE A 72 5.30 13.25 -3.09
CA ILE A 72 5.58 12.11 -2.23
C ILE A 72 4.59 12.19 -1.07
N LYS A 73 3.70 11.20 -0.98
CA LYS A 73 2.68 11.13 0.06
C LYS A 73 2.97 9.96 0.98
N GLU A 74 3.03 10.22 2.27
CA GLU A 74 3.09 9.17 3.28
C GLU A 74 1.70 8.53 3.40
N LEU A 75 1.66 7.21 3.39
CA LEU A 75 0.45 6.40 3.51
C LEU A 75 0.64 5.35 4.60
N PRO A 76 -0.33 5.13 5.49
CA PRO A 76 -0.32 3.98 6.36
C PRO A 76 -0.51 2.71 5.53
N CYS A 77 0.19 1.65 5.92
CA CYS A 77 0.10 0.34 5.27
C CYS A 77 0.10 -0.77 6.31
N LEU A 78 -0.56 -1.87 5.96
CA LEU A 78 -0.48 -3.13 6.67
C LEU A 78 0.69 -3.93 6.08
N ILE A 79 1.51 -4.53 6.93
CA ILE A 79 2.65 -5.35 6.53
C ILE A 79 2.36 -6.78 6.94
N LEU A 80 2.24 -7.67 5.97
CA LEU A 80 2.08 -9.11 6.18
C LEU A 80 3.45 -9.76 6.07
N ARG A 81 3.93 -10.38 7.15
CA ARG A 81 5.26 -11.00 7.18
C ARG A 81 5.22 -12.50 7.04
N SER A 82 6.14 -13.02 6.26
CA SER A 82 6.36 -14.44 6.04
C SER A 82 7.84 -14.76 5.86
N GLU A 83 8.22 -16.03 5.97
CA GLU A 83 9.61 -16.44 5.74
C GLU A 83 10.08 -16.16 4.31
N GLY A 84 9.17 -16.15 3.32
CA GLY A 84 9.50 -15.85 1.92
C GLY A 84 9.61 -14.34 1.61
N GLY A 85 9.29 -13.47 2.57
CA GLY A 85 9.30 -12.02 2.38
C GLY A 85 8.12 -11.30 3.03
N SER A 86 7.96 -10.02 2.65
CA SER A 86 6.94 -9.12 3.19
C SER A 86 6.01 -8.59 2.11
N VAL A 87 4.71 -8.55 2.41
CA VAL A 87 3.68 -7.91 1.57
C VAL A 87 3.19 -6.65 2.27
N PHE A 88 3.12 -5.55 1.52
CA PHE A 88 2.64 -4.26 1.98
C PHE A 88 1.31 -3.95 1.30
N VAL A 89 0.29 -3.71 2.10
CA VAL A 89 -1.06 -3.40 1.63
C VAL A 89 -1.43 -1.99 2.08
N THR A 90 -1.84 -1.15 1.13
CA THR A 90 -2.37 0.18 1.42
C THR A 90 -3.53 0.51 0.50
N GLN A 91 -4.14 1.68 0.72
CA GLN A 91 -5.18 2.18 -0.15
C GLN A 91 -4.92 3.64 -0.54
N ILE A 92 -4.99 3.93 -1.83
CA ILE A 92 -4.87 5.28 -2.39
C ILE A 92 -6.24 5.87 -2.71
N ASN A 93 -6.27 7.18 -3.03
CA ASN A 93 -7.50 7.92 -3.35
C ASN A 93 -8.55 7.92 -2.22
N THR A 94 -8.13 7.69 -0.97
CA THR A 94 -8.94 7.78 0.26
C THR A 94 -8.17 8.51 1.37
N GLN A 95 -8.89 9.07 2.33
CA GLN A 95 -8.31 9.62 3.57
C GLN A 95 -8.27 8.57 4.70
N HIS A 96 -8.97 7.45 4.54
CA HIS A 96 -9.08 6.40 5.55
C HIS A 96 -8.72 5.05 4.93
N PRO A 97 -7.43 4.75 4.71
CA PRO A 97 -7.01 3.49 4.11
C PRO A 97 -7.50 2.27 4.91
N LEU A 98 -8.05 1.28 4.18
CA LEU A 98 -8.52 0.00 4.73
C LEU A 98 -9.68 0.11 5.74
N LYS A 99 -10.39 1.23 5.81
CA LYS A 99 -11.47 1.43 6.80
C LYS A 99 -12.59 0.38 6.73
N ASP A 100 -12.97 0.00 5.51
CA ASP A 100 -14.07 -0.90 5.22
C ASP A 100 -13.59 -2.37 5.16
N TYR A 101 -12.30 -2.64 5.42
CA TYR A 101 -11.74 -3.99 5.48
C TYR A 101 -11.87 -4.54 6.90
N LEU A 102 -12.34 -5.79 6.99
CA LEU A 102 -12.39 -6.55 8.23
C LEU A 102 -11.50 -7.79 8.14
N ALA A 103 -10.85 -8.14 9.25
CA ALA A 103 -10.05 -9.36 9.34
C ALA A 103 -10.89 -10.63 9.15
N THR A 104 -12.18 -10.57 9.54
CA THR A 104 -13.16 -11.63 9.39
C THR A 104 -14.06 -11.37 8.19
N ALA A 105 -14.36 -12.41 7.42
CA ALA A 105 -15.26 -12.34 6.27
C ALA A 105 -16.65 -11.84 6.66
N VAL A 106 -17.16 -10.85 5.94
CA VAL A 106 -18.51 -10.27 6.10
C VAL A 106 -19.57 -11.02 5.31
N ARG A 107 -19.15 -11.80 4.31
CA ARG A 107 -20.00 -12.57 3.40
C ARG A 107 -19.52 -14.03 3.37
N SER A 108 -20.45 -14.98 3.27
CA SER A 108 -20.09 -16.39 3.07
C SER A 108 -19.54 -16.61 1.66
N GLU A 109 -20.22 -16.03 0.67
CA GLU A 109 -19.91 -16.15 -0.75
C GLU A 109 -18.74 -15.25 -1.19
N PRO A 110 -17.98 -15.65 -2.22
CA PRO A 110 -16.97 -14.80 -2.83
C PRO A 110 -17.61 -13.61 -3.57
N GLY A 111 -16.80 -12.59 -3.85
CA GLY A 111 -17.22 -11.46 -4.67
C GLY A 111 -17.60 -11.88 -6.10
N ARG A 112 -18.28 -10.99 -6.82
CA ARG A 112 -18.66 -11.23 -8.23
C ARG A 112 -17.43 -11.63 -9.05
N ASN A 113 -17.55 -12.71 -9.83
CA ASN A 113 -16.49 -13.28 -10.68
C ASN A 113 -15.25 -13.81 -9.92
N LEU A 114 -15.35 -14.02 -8.60
CA LEU A 114 -14.32 -14.68 -7.81
C LEU A 114 -14.77 -16.09 -7.42
N VAL A 115 -13.80 -16.98 -7.22
CA VAL A 115 -14.01 -18.34 -6.72
C VAL A 115 -13.23 -18.48 -5.41
N LEU A 116 -13.85 -19.14 -4.43
CA LEU A 116 -13.14 -19.46 -3.19
C LEU A 116 -12.00 -20.44 -3.49
N ILE A 117 -10.83 -20.17 -2.92
CA ILE A 117 -9.74 -21.14 -2.92
C ILE A 117 -10.12 -22.36 -2.06
N GLU A 118 -9.49 -23.49 -2.34
CA GLU A 118 -9.65 -24.68 -1.51
C GLU A 118 -9.28 -24.36 -0.05
N ASN A 119 -10.08 -24.84 0.90
CA ASN A 119 -9.92 -24.56 2.33
C ASN A 119 -9.97 -23.06 2.69
N ALA A 120 -10.78 -22.28 1.96
CA ALA A 120 -10.94 -20.85 2.23
C ALA A 120 -11.32 -20.58 3.69
N ARG A 121 -10.57 -19.69 4.34
CA ARG A 121 -10.76 -19.28 5.74
C ARG A 121 -11.60 -18.03 5.85
N ASN A 122 -12.36 -17.92 6.94
CA ASN A 122 -13.09 -16.70 7.29
C ASN A 122 -12.20 -15.65 7.96
N CYS A 123 -10.96 -15.98 8.33
CA CYS A 123 -9.94 -15.05 8.80
C CYS A 123 -8.59 -15.43 8.20
N TYR A 124 -7.86 -14.47 7.64
CA TYR A 124 -6.49 -14.69 7.14
C TYR A 124 -5.44 -13.83 7.84
N LEU A 125 -5.85 -12.84 8.64
CA LEU A 125 -4.94 -12.07 9.48
C LEU A 125 -4.72 -12.82 10.80
N GLU A 126 -4.16 -14.02 10.70
CA GLU A 126 -3.83 -14.90 11.83
C GLU A 126 -2.52 -15.67 11.58
N LYS A 127 -1.76 -15.94 12.63
CA LYS A 127 -0.50 -16.68 12.50
C LYS A 127 -0.75 -18.07 11.89
N GLY A 128 0.06 -18.44 10.90
CA GLY A 128 -0.06 -19.70 10.16
C GLY A 128 -1.06 -19.67 9.01
N ALA A 129 -1.76 -18.55 8.75
CA ALA A 129 -2.58 -18.41 7.56
C ALA A 129 -1.73 -18.42 6.29
N GLN A 130 -2.26 -19.03 5.23
CA GLN A 130 -1.60 -19.05 3.91
C GLN A 130 -1.55 -17.63 3.32
N MET A 131 -0.37 -17.18 2.91
CA MET A 131 -0.16 -15.83 2.40
C MET A 131 -1.00 -15.55 1.14
N GLN A 132 -1.17 -16.56 0.27
CA GLN A 132 -2.06 -16.46 -0.89
C GLN A 132 -3.49 -16.04 -0.47
N GLY A 133 -4.05 -16.65 0.57
CA GLY A 133 -5.38 -16.33 1.07
C GLY A 133 -5.45 -14.93 1.67
N ALA A 134 -4.43 -14.55 2.45
CA ALA A 134 -4.32 -13.22 3.05
C ALA A 134 -4.19 -12.11 1.99
N VAL A 135 -3.48 -12.36 0.89
CA VAL A 135 -3.38 -11.40 -0.22
C VAL A 135 -4.71 -11.30 -0.97
N LEU A 136 -5.34 -12.43 -1.27
CA LEU A 136 -6.61 -12.47 -1.99
C LEU A 136 -7.76 -11.84 -1.18
N SER A 137 -7.70 -11.85 0.16
CA SER A 137 -8.67 -11.14 0.97
C SER A 137 -8.64 -9.63 0.75
N PHE A 138 -7.54 -9.05 0.26
CA PHE A 138 -7.48 -7.63 -0.10
C PHE A 138 -7.94 -7.31 -1.53
N ALA A 139 -8.37 -8.30 -2.32
CA ALA A 139 -9.02 -8.02 -3.61
C ALA A 139 -10.20 -7.06 -3.41
N TRP A 140 -10.36 -6.07 -4.29
CA TRP A 140 -11.27 -4.93 -4.10
C TRP A 140 -12.74 -5.31 -3.83
N ASN A 141 -13.18 -6.46 -4.33
CA ASN A 141 -14.53 -7.04 -4.13
C ASN A 141 -14.52 -8.31 -3.29
N SER A 142 -13.47 -8.56 -2.51
CA SER A 142 -13.42 -9.75 -1.66
C SER A 142 -14.53 -9.73 -0.61
N ARG A 143 -14.83 -10.90 -0.06
CA ARG A 143 -15.78 -11.07 1.04
C ARG A 143 -15.34 -10.47 2.39
N PHE A 144 -14.19 -9.79 2.45
CA PHE A 144 -13.65 -9.16 3.66
C PHE A 144 -13.91 -7.64 3.70
N TRP A 145 -14.44 -7.09 2.62
CA TRP A 145 -14.84 -5.69 2.55
C TRP A 145 -16.33 -5.52 2.88
N GLU A 146 -16.65 -4.67 3.86
CA GLU A 146 -18.02 -4.24 4.14
C GLU A 146 -18.64 -3.54 2.92
N LYS A 147 -17.80 -2.80 2.18
CA LYS A 147 -18.12 -2.16 0.91
C LYS A 147 -17.04 -2.44 -0.10
N ASP A 148 -17.43 -2.90 -1.29
CA ASP A 148 -16.50 -3.10 -2.40
C ASP A 148 -15.75 -1.79 -2.72
N GLN A 149 -14.45 -1.90 -2.94
CA GLN A 149 -13.58 -0.77 -3.24
C GLN A 149 -13.52 -0.51 -4.75
N PRO A 150 -13.14 0.70 -5.20
CA PRO A 150 -12.94 0.93 -6.64
C PRO A 150 -11.92 -0.07 -7.21
N SER A 151 -12.28 -0.74 -8.30
CA SER A 151 -11.46 -1.80 -8.90
C SER A 151 -10.11 -1.32 -9.44
N ASN A 152 -10.03 -0.05 -9.83
CA ASN A 152 -8.83 0.53 -10.41
C ASN A 152 -8.09 1.38 -9.39
N ASN A 153 -6.82 1.06 -9.15
CA ASN A 153 -5.87 1.89 -8.42
C ASN A 153 -6.43 2.41 -7.08
N SER A 154 -7.04 1.51 -6.30
CA SER A 154 -7.51 1.84 -4.95
C SER A 154 -6.74 1.04 -3.92
N VAL A 155 -6.92 -0.29 -3.89
CA VAL A 155 -6.16 -1.17 -3.01
C VAL A 155 -4.87 -1.57 -3.70
N ILE A 156 -3.73 -1.24 -3.08
CA ILE A 156 -2.40 -1.47 -3.63
C ILE A 156 -1.72 -2.54 -2.79
N VAL A 157 -1.25 -3.59 -3.46
CA VAL A 157 -0.53 -4.71 -2.86
C VAL A 157 0.83 -4.82 -3.53
N VAL A 158 1.88 -4.51 -2.79
CA VAL A 158 3.28 -4.57 -3.25
C VAL A 158 4.09 -5.45 -2.31
N ALA A 159 5.23 -5.96 -2.76
CA ALA A 159 6.01 -6.91 -2.00
C ALA A 159 7.52 -6.65 -2.06
N SER A 160 8.22 -7.27 -1.11
CA SER A 160 9.67 -7.44 -1.10
C SER A 160 10.03 -8.86 -0.66
N ASN A 161 11.09 -9.41 -1.26
CA ASN A 161 11.65 -10.70 -0.87
C ASN A 161 12.46 -10.63 0.43
N ASP A 162 12.70 -9.44 0.99
CA ASP A 162 13.36 -9.29 2.28
C ASP A 162 12.32 -9.41 3.43
N PRO A 163 12.37 -10.48 4.25
CA PRO A 163 11.44 -10.70 5.36
C PRO A 163 11.61 -9.68 6.50
N GLU A 164 12.82 -9.14 6.63
CA GLU A 164 13.20 -8.20 7.67
C GLU A 164 13.11 -6.74 7.20
N GLU A 165 12.64 -6.51 5.97
CA GLU A 165 12.58 -5.20 5.36
C GLU A 165 11.77 -4.24 6.24
N LYS A 166 12.47 -3.26 6.82
CA LYS A 166 11.91 -2.36 7.82
C LYS A 166 11.20 -1.20 7.13
N ALA A 167 9.89 -1.29 6.98
CA ALA A 167 9.09 -0.08 6.86
C ALA A 167 9.23 0.74 8.14
N GLN A 168 9.16 2.06 8.01
CA GLN A 168 9.03 2.92 9.19
C GLN A 168 7.74 2.54 9.92
N ARG A 169 7.86 2.24 11.22
CA ARG A 169 6.69 2.03 12.08
C ARG A 169 5.82 3.28 12.07
N ILE A 170 4.50 3.10 12.22
CA ILE A 170 3.60 4.23 12.44
C ILE A 170 3.88 4.76 13.85
N LEU A 171 4.70 5.81 13.94
CA LEU A 171 5.08 6.46 15.20
C LEU A 171 4.28 7.73 15.48
N SER A 172 3.66 8.31 14.45
CA SER A 172 2.82 9.51 14.54
C SER A 172 1.51 9.32 13.77
N GLN A 173 0.49 10.09 14.16
CA GLN A 173 -0.78 10.16 13.42
C GLN A 173 -0.75 11.20 12.28
N GLU A 174 0.37 11.91 12.10
CA GLU A 174 0.48 13.00 11.13
C GLU A 174 1.27 12.57 9.89
N PHE A 175 0.55 12.25 8.81
CA PHE A 175 1.13 11.89 7.52
C PHE A 175 1.41 13.13 6.67
N GLN A 176 2.59 13.15 6.04
CA GLN A 176 3.05 14.28 5.23
C GLN A 176 2.86 14.07 3.73
N LEU A 177 2.64 15.18 3.02
CA LEU A 177 2.70 15.32 1.58
C LEU A 177 3.82 16.28 1.22
N ARG A 178 4.73 15.85 0.34
CA ARG A 178 5.85 16.65 -0.15
C ARG A 178 5.68 16.89 -1.63
N VAL A 179 5.65 18.16 -2.03
CA VAL A 179 5.53 18.57 -3.43
C VAL A 179 6.87 19.08 -3.92
N SER A 180 7.36 18.51 -5.03
CA SER A 180 8.65 18.88 -5.60
C SER A 180 8.63 20.30 -6.15
N ARG A 181 9.76 21.00 -6.05
CA ARG A 181 10.04 22.28 -6.70
C ARG A 181 11.33 22.17 -7.50
N SER A 182 11.30 22.60 -8.76
CA SER A 182 12.50 22.65 -9.59
C SER A 182 13.25 23.98 -9.41
N TYR A 183 14.57 23.91 -9.27
CA TYR A 183 15.47 25.07 -9.28
C TYR A 183 16.32 25.14 -10.56
N GLY A 184 15.93 24.38 -11.60
CA GLY A 184 16.71 24.24 -12.83
C GLY A 184 17.50 22.93 -12.89
N ARG A 185 18.04 22.62 -14.08
CA ARG A 185 18.59 21.29 -14.40
C ARG A 185 19.81 20.88 -13.56
N ASN A 186 20.58 21.84 -13.06
CA ASN A 186 21.83 21.60 -12.32
C ASN A 186 21.63 21.41 -10.81
N TYR A 187 20.39 21.48 -10.33
CA TYR A 187 20.07 21.37 -8.91
C TYR A 187 19.14 20.19 -8.67
N LEU A 188 19.25 19.60 -7.47
CA LEU A 188 18.25 18.68 -6.95
C LEU A 188 16.91 19.40 -6.74
N LEU A 189 15.82 18.63 -6.79
CA LEU A 189 14.47 19.05 -6.45
C LEU A 189 14.40 19.49 -5.00
N GLY A 190 13.83 20.67 -4.78
CA GLY A 190 13.34 21.09 -3.47
C GLY A 190 12.02 20.41 -3.14
N TRP A 191 11.64 20.45 -1.86
CA TRP A 191 10.40 19.84 -1.37
C TRP A 191 9.65 20.81 -0.48
N ARG A 192 8.40 21.11 -0.81
CA ARG A 192 7.47 21.79 0.10
C ARG A 192 6.67 20.73 0.85
N GLU A 193 6.74 20.76 2.16
CA GLU A 193 6.00 19.85 3.04
C GLU A 193 4.63 20.43 3.41
N MET A 194 3.63 19.56 3.50
CA MET A 194 2.25 19.87 3.85
C MET A 194 1.68 18.69 4.63
N GLN A 195 0.90 18.95 5.66
CA GLN A 195 0.18 17.88 6.36
C GLN A 195 -0.96 17.32 5.48
N THR A 196 -1.27 16.05 5.68
CA THR A 196 -2.42 15.39 5.07
C THR A 196 -3.50 15.10 6.11
N LYS A 197 -4.71 14.81 5.64
CA LYS A 197 -5.83 14.35 6.48
C LYS A 197 -5.93 12.82 6.54
N ILE A 198 -4.85 12.10 6.23
CA ILE A 198 -4.89 10.63 6.22
C ILE A 198 -4.91 10.11 7.66
N SER A 199 -5.80 9.17 7.94
CA SER A 199 -5.85 8.43 9.21
C SER A 199 -5.25 7.04 9.08
N ALA A 200 -4.45 6.63 10.07
CA ALA A 200 -3.91 5.28 10.21
C ALA A 200 -4.77 4.34 11.07
N GLU A 201 -5.87 4.83 11.63
CA GLU A 201 -6.66 4.13 12.65
C GLU A 201 -7.02 2.69 12.25
N SER A 202 -7.55 2.50 11.04
CA SER A 202 -7.96 1.18 10.56
C SER A 202 -6.79 0.24 10.33
N VAL A 203 -5.64 0.75 9.87
CA VAL A 203 -4.42 -0.03 9.69
C VAL A 203 -3.87 -0.49 11.04
N VAL A 204 -3.79 0.41 12.02
CA VAL A 204 -3.35 0.09 13.38
C VAL A 204 -4.28 -0.93 14.04
N ARG A 205 -5.60 -0.75 13.90
CA ARG A 205 -6.61 -1.71 14.39
C ARG A 205 -6.38 -3.11 13.83
N LEU A 206 -6.07 -3.24 12.54
CA LEU A 206 -5.85 -4.54 11.89
C LEU A 206 -4.55 -5.22 12.32
N ALA A 207 -3.52 -4.46 12.68
CA ALA A 207 -2.24 -4.99 13.17
C ALA A 207 -2.25 -5.31 14.67
N ALA A 208 -3.13 -4.67 15.46
CA ALA A 208 -3.17 -4.80 16.92
C ALA A 208 -3.18 -6.24 17.48
N PRO A 209 -3.83 -7.24 16.85
CA PRO A 209 -3.78 -8.62 17.36
C PRO A 209 -2.38 -9.28 17.37
N PHE A 210 -1.39 -8.66 16.72
CA PHE A 210 -0.02 -9.17 16.58
C PHE A 210 1.04 -8.30 17.30
N ALA A 211 0.61 -7.22 17.95
CA ALA A 211 1.49 -6.26 18.63
C ALA A 211 2.02 -6.77 19.99
#